data_AF-A0A543KCE5-F1
#
_entry.id   AF-A0A543KCE5-F1
#
_cell.length_a   1.000
_cell.length_b   1.000
_cell.length_c   1.000
_cell.angle_alpha   90.00
_cell.angle_beta   90.00
_cell.angle_gamma   90.00
#
_symmetry.space_group_name_H-M   'P 1'
#
loop_
_entity.id
_entity.type
_entity.pdbx_description
1 polymer ?
#
loop_
_entity_poly.entity_id
_entity_poly.type
_entity_poly.pdbx_seq_one_letter_code
_entity_poly.pdbx_strand_id
1 'polypeptide(L)' 'MIEQFRVSHVWLIESLVELRTYAAQSGLPELAKHLDGAIQLAHLEITLREGGEAPIASNGPDVAGSDD' A
#
# COMPACT_ATOMS: atom_id res chain seq x y z
N MET A 1 -11.56 12.39 3.55
CA MET A 1 -12.05 11.04 3.92
C MET A 1 -11.03 9.97 3.49
N ILE A 2 -9.74 10.14 3.84
CA ILE A 2 -8.62 9.25 3.42
C ILE A 2 -8.16 8.35 4.58
N GLU A 3 -8.51 8.71 5.81
CA GLU A 3 -8.01 8.07 7.04
C GLU A 3 -8.52 6.65 7.26
N GLN A 4 -9.79 6.36 6.94
CA GLN A 4 -10.36 5.01 7.13
C GLN A 4 -9.66 3.94 6.26
N PHE A 5 -9.18 4.33 5.07
CA PHE A 5 -8.51 3.41 4.18
C PHE A 5 -7.09 3.06 4.67
N ARG A 6 -6.33 3.98 5.27
CA ARG A 6 -4.99 3.62 5.78
C ARG A 6 -5.08 2.66 6.97
N VAL A 7 -6.04 2.90 7.87
CA VAL A 7 -6.30 2.03 9.03
C VAL A 7 -6.71 0.62 8.59
N SER A 8 -7.51 0.48 7.53
CA SER A 8 -7.98 -0.83 7.06
C SER A 8 -6.87 -1.73 6.50
N HIS A 9 -5.86 -1.15 5.85
CA HIS A 9 -4.78 -1.92 5.22
C HIS A 9 -3.71 -2.37 6.22
N VAL A 10 -3.40 -1.54 7.23
CA VAL A 10 -2.51 -1.93 8.33
C VAL A 10 -3.13 -3.10 9.10
N TRP A 11 -4.41 -2.99 9.46
CA TRP A 11 -5.13 -4.06 10.16
C TRP A 11 -5.16 -5.38 9.36
N LEU A 12 -5.34 -5.30 8.04
CA LEU A 12 -5.31 -6.48 7.16
C LEU A 12 -3.94 -7.16 7.17
N ILE A 13 -2.85 -6.39 7.06
CA ILE A 13 -1.49 -6.93 7.10
C ILE A 13 -1.19 -7.59 8.44
N GLU A 14 -1.53 -6.94 9.54
CA GLU A 14 -1.35 -7.51 10.89
C GLU A 14 -2.11 -8.83 11.03
N SER A 15 -3.36 -8.88 10.58
CA SER A 15 -4.19 -10.09 10.59
C SER A 15 -3.57 -11.23 9.77
N LEU A 16 -3.00 -10.92 8.59
CA LEU A 16 -2.31 -11.91 7.77
C LEU A 16 -1.03 -12.44 8.43
N VAL A 17 -0.28 -11.58 9.13
CA VAL A 17 0.92 -11.96 9.89
C VAL A 17 0.58 -12.88 11.06
N GLU A 18 -0.49 -12.57 11.80
CA GLU A 18 -0.98 -13.43 12.89
C GLU A 18 -1.39 -14.81 12.36
N LEU A 19 -2.17 -14.85 11.27
CA LEU A 19 -2.61 -16.09 10.66
C LEU A 19 -1.45 -16.92 10.11
N ARG A 20 -0.43 -16.27 9.53
CA ARG A 20 0.80 -16.91 9.05
C ARG A 20 1.57 -17.54 10.20
N THR A 21 1.65 -16.83 11.32
CA THR A 21 2.29 -17.31 12.55
C THR A 21 1.57 -18.54 13.10
N TYR A 22 0.24 -18.50 13.17
CA TYR A 22 -0.57 -19.65 13.53
C TYR A 22 -0.31 -20.84 12.60
N ALA A 23 -0.37 -20.64 11.27
CA ALA A 23 -0.13 -21.70 10.30
C ALA A 23 1.26 -22.35 10.46
N ALA A 24 2.30 -21.57 10.74
CA ALA A 24 3.64 -22.08 11.01
C ALA A 24 3.71 -22.91 12.30
N GLN A 25 3.06 -22.47 13.38
CA GLN A 25 3.03 -23.17 14.66
C GLN A 25 2.17 -24.44 14.62
N SER A 26 1.09 -24.45 13.82
CA SER A 26 0.18 -25.58 13.67
C SER A 26 0.66 -26.64 12.66
N GLY A 27 1.85 -26.48 12.07
CA GLY A 27 2.38 -27.43 11.09
C GLY A 27 1.66 -27.38 9.74
N LEU A 28 1.20 -26.20 9.32
CA LEU A 28 0.55 -25.95 8.03
C LEU A 28 1.49 -25.14 7.09
N PRO A 29 2.61 -25.73 6.62
CA PRO A 29 3.66 -24.99 5.91
C PRO A 29 3.21 -24.41 4.57
N GLU A 30 2.36 -25.11 3.82
CA GLU A 30 1.83 -24.60 2.55
C GLU A 30 0.92 -23.39 2.75
N LEU A 31 0.12 -23.39 3.83
CA LEU A 31 -0.70 -22.24 4.18
C LEU A 31 0.17 -21.04 4.59
N ALA A 32 1.19 -21.27 5.42
CA ALA A 32 2.14 -20.21 5.80
C ALA A 32 2.84 -19.59 4.58
N LYS A 33 3.22 -20.42 3.59
CA LYS A 33 3.82 -19.97 2.34
C LYS A 33 2.85 -19.13 1.48
N HIS A 34 1.59 -19.54 1.37
CA HIS A 34 0.59 -18.74 0.67
C HIS A 34 0.34 -17.40 1.37
N LEU A 35 0.32 -17.39 2.70
CA LEU A 35 0.16 -16.17 3.49
C LEU A 35 1.36 -15.24 3.35
N ASP A 36 2.59 -15.76 3.28
CA ASP A 36 3.79 -14.96 2.97
C ASP A 36 3.65 -14.24 1.61
N GLY A 37 3.11 -14.92 0.60
CA GLY A 37 2.82 -14.30 -0.70
C GLY A 37 1.73 -13.22 -0.63
N ALA A 38 0.65 -13.48 0.11
CA ALA A 38 -0.44 -12.51 0.31
C ALA A 38 0.03 -11.24 1.03
N ILE A 39 0.88 -11.38 2.05
CA ILE A 39 1.46 -10.25 2.79
C ILE A 39 2.32 -9.39 1.86
N GLN A 40 3.16 -10.01 1.02
CA GLN A 40 3.99 -9.28 0.06
C GLN A 40 3.14 -8.51 -0.96
N LEU A 41 2.09 -9.14 -1.48
CA LEU A 41 1.17 -8.48 -2.42
C LEU A 41 0.45 -7.30 -1.77
N ALA A 42 -0.04 -7.45 -0.53
CA ALA A 42 -0.69 -6.36 0.19
C ALA A 42 0.23 -5.14 0.38
N HIS A 43 1.52 -5.36 0.70
CA HIS A 43 2.49 -4.27 0.81
C HIS A 43 2.73 -3.57 -0.54
N LEU A 44 2.81 -4.35 -1.64
CA LEU A 44 2.98 -3.81 -2.99
C LEU A 44 1.79 -2.94 -3.38
N GLU A 45 0.56 -3.41 -3.14
CA GLU A 45 -0.67 -2.69 -3.47
C GLU A 45 -0.80 -1.37 -2.70
N ILE A 46 -0.45 -1.36 -1.41
CA ILE A 46 -0.42 -0.13 -0.60
C ILE A 46 0.62 0.83 -1.16
N THR A 47 1.84 0.35 -1.43
CA THR A 47 2.93 1.19 -1.96
C THR A 47 2.56 1.79 -3.32
N LEU A 48 1.92 1.01 -4.20
CA LEU A 48 1.46 1.49 -5.51
C LEU A 48 0.35 2.54 -5.37
N ARG A 49 -0.56 2.34 -4.42
CA ARG A 49 -1.68 3.26 -4.18
C ARG A 49 -1.24 4.56 -3.51
N GLU A 50 -0.25 4.51 -2.62
CA GLU A 50 0.31 5.67 -1.93
C GLU A 50 1.35 6.41 -2.78
N GLY A 51 2.10 5.70 -3.65
CA GLY A 51 3.07 6.29 -4.59
C GLY A 51 2.45 6.92 -5.84
N GLY A 52 1.14 6.73 -6.07
CA GLY A 52 0.39 7.36 -7.16
C GLY A 52 0.04 8.84 -6.93
N GLU A 53 0.28 9.36 -5.73
CA GLU A 53 0.18 10.79 -5.42
C GLU A 53 1.50 11.48 -5.80
N ALA A 54 1.79 11.52 -7.12
CA ALA A 54 2.89 12.33 -7.63
C ALA A 54 2.63 13.80 -7.25
N PRO A 55 3.63 14.55 -6.74
CA PRO A 55 3.45 15.96 -6.48
C PRO A 55 3.10 16.61 -7.82
N ILE A 56 1.92 17.23 -7.87
CA ILE A 56 1.57 18.18 -8.93
C ILE A 56 2.72 19.17 -9.05
N ALA A 57 3.55 18.97 -10.06
CA ALA A 57 4.51 19.98 -10.48
C ALA A 57 3.67 21.19 -10.90
N SER A 58 3.55 22.16 -9.99
CA SER A 58 3.07 23.50 -10.29
C SER A 58 4.06 24.15 -11.25
N ASN A 59 4.01 23.76 -12.52
CA ASN A 59 4.53 24.55 -13.61
C ASN A 59 3.43 25.51 -14.04
N GLY A 60 3.16 26.50 -13.20
CA GLY A 60 2.76 27.80 -13.71
C GLY A 60 4.05 28.56 -14.01
N PRO A 61 4.33 28.88 -15.27
CA PRO A 61 4.86 30.18 -15.58
C PRO A 61 3.77 30.95 -16.32
N ASP A 62 3.24 31.94 -15.57
CA ASP A 62 2.84 33.26 -16.03
C ASP A 62 2.87 33.48 -17.55
N VAL A 63 1.67 33.69 -18.09
CA VAL A 63 1.47 34.26 -19.42
C VAL A 63 1.86 35.75 -19.32
N ALA A 64 3.14 36.06 -19.44
CA ALA A 64 3.60 37.42 -19.62
C ALA A 64 3.38 37.85 -21.07
N GLY A 65 2.26 38.53 -21.31
CA GLY A 65 2.02 39.27 -22.54
C GLY A 65 3.20 40.21 -22.84
N SER A 66 3.67 40.18 -24.08
CA SER A 66 4.52 41.22 -24.64
C SER A 66 3.66 42.00 -25.63
N ASP A 67 3.10 43.11 -25.17
CA ASP A 67 2.76 44.27 -25.99
C ASP A 67 4.08 45.01 -26.31
N ASP A 68 4.48 45.05 -27.58
CA ASP A 68 4.92 46.26 -28.31
C ASP A 68 4.99 45.97 -29.83
#